data_AF-A0A2N1KTR0-F1
#
_entry.id   AF-A0A2N1KTR0-F1
#
_cell.length_a   1.000
_cell.length_b   1.000
_cell.length_c   1.000
_cell.angle_alpha   90.00
_cell.angle_beta   90.00
_cell.angle_gamma   90.00
#
_symmetry.space_group_name_H-M   'P 1'
#
loop_
_entity.id
_entity.type
_entity.pdbx_description
1 polymer ?
#
loop_
_entity_poly.entity_id
_entity_poly.type
_entity_poly.pdbx_seq_one_letter_code
_entity_poly.pdbx_strand_id
1 'polypeptide(L)'
;MAKESVGLKGTLGLAPKIAVKSSTIDIDKTEKDVKNIHSTKIELTRISVDMPKALFKKMKIKVAEDEMTVRDYVLKLIEEDLNK
;
A
#
# COMPACT_ATOMS: atom_id res chain seq x y z
N MET A 1 22.50 58.11 -2.66
CA MET A 1 21.15 57.93 -2.10
C MET A 1 20.26 57.32 -3.18
N ALA A 2 20.02 56.01 -3.15
CA ALA A 2 19.08 55.33 -4.05
C ALA A 2 17.99 54.70 -3.19
N LYS A 3 16.75 55.12 -3.47
CA LYS A 3 15.56 54.88 -2.64
C LYS A 3 15.15 53.40 -2.68
N GLU A 4 15.04 52.80 -1.50
CA GLU A 4 14.46 51.49 -1.24
C GLU A 4 12.94 51.49 -1.53
N SER A 5 12.50 51.48 -2.78
CA SER A 5 11.05 51.37 -3.04
C SER A 5 10.69 50.85 -4.42
N VAL A 6 11.34 49.80 -4.89
CA VAL A 6 10.89 49.04 -6.07
C VAL A 6 10.76 47.57 -5.68
N GLY A 7 9.60 47.23 -5.12
CA GLY A 7 9.25 45.86 -4.83
C GLY A 7 7.76 45.74 -4.54
N LEU A 8 7.13 44.71 -5.12
CA LEU A 8 5.71 44.33 -5.02
C LEU A 8 5.20 44.06 -3.58
N LYS A 9 6.00 44.36 -2.55
CA LYS A 9 5.66 44.17 -1.13
C LYS A 9 4.51 45.06 -0.64
N GLY A 10 4.25 46.18 -1.31
CA GLY A 10 3.21 47.14 -0.91
C GLY A 10 1.90 47.06 -1.69
N THR A 11 1.84 46.31 -2.80
CA THR A 11 0.68 46.34 -3.73
C THR A 11 -0.26 45.15 -3.58
N LEU A 12 0.12 44.13 -2.82
CA LEU A 12 -0.71 42.95 -2.58
C LEU A 12 -1.01 42.88 -1.08
N GLY A 13 -2.28 43.02 -0.71
CA GLY A 13 -2.80 42.91 0.67
C GLY A 13 -2.74 41.46 1.19
N LEU A 14 -1.54 40.89 1.22
CA LEU A 14 -1.29 39.53 1.68
C LEU A 14 -1.43 39.49 3.20
N ALA A 15 -2.16 38.48 3.68
CA ALA A 15 -2.32 38.24 5.10
C ALA A 15 -0.95 38.13 5.81
N PRO A 16 -0.84 38.56 7.08
CA PRO A 16 0.42 38.54 7.81
C PRO A 16 1.02 37.13 7.83
N LYS A 17 2.33 37.05 7.62
CA LYS A 17 3.08 35.78 7.57
C LYS A 17 2.99 35.09 8.94
N ILE A 18 2.13 34.09 9.04
CA ILE A 18 2.03 33.22 10.22
C ILE A 18 3.21 32.24 10.18
N ALA A 19 4.06 32.27 11.22
CA ALA A 19 5.12 31.29 11.37
C ALA A 19 4.50 29.93 11.72
N VAL A 20 4.44 29.04 10.75
CA VAL A 20 4.03 27.65 10.98
C VAL A 20 5.10 27.01 11.87
N LYS A 21 4.70 26.51 13.04
CA LYS A 21 5.60 25.77 13.94
C LYS A 21 6.13 24.57 13.15
N SER A 22 7.43 24.50 12.92
CA SER A 22 8.06 23.32 12.36
C SER A 22 7.86 22.17 13.35
N SER A 23 6.96 21.26 13.04
CA SER A 23 6.89 19.99 13.73
C SER A 23 8.19 19.25 13.47
N THR A 24 8.91 18.91 14.54
CA THR A 24 10.02 17.95 14.47
C THR A 24 9.36 16.60 14.21
N ILE A 25 9.22 16.26 12.93
CA ILE A 25 8.65 14.97 12.53
C ILE A 25 9.65 13.90 12.97
N ASP A 26 9.25 13.09 13.94
CA ASP A 26 10.01 11.94 14.41
C ASP A 26 9.92 10.86 13.32
N ILE A 27 10.93 10.83 12.46
CA ILE A 27 10.97 10.01 11.23
C ILE A 27 10.80 8.53 11.59
N ASP A 28 11.43 8.08 12.67
CA ASP A 28 11.40 6.69 13.12
C ASP A 28 10.00 6.24 13.57
N LYS A 29 9.26 7.13 14.24
CA LYS A 29 7.86 6.85 14.61
C LYS A 29 6.96 6.84 13.39
N THR A 30 7.17 7.81 12.50
CA THR A 30 6.39 7.95 11.27
C THR A 30 6.56 6.73 10.36
N GLU A 31 7.79 6.22 10.19
CA GLU A 31 8.04 5.01 9.41
C GLU A 31 7.44 3.74 10.03
N LYS A 32 7.52 3.61 11.37
CA LYS A 32 6.88 2.50 12.08
C LYS A 32 5.37 2.52 11.94
N ASP A 33 4.76 3.69 12.06
CA ASP A 33 3.32 3.85 11.94
C ASP A 33 2.85 3.62 10.49
N VAL A 34 3.59 4.12 9.50
CA VAL A 34 3.33 3.80 8.08
C VAL A 34 3.43 2.30 7.84
N LYS A 35 4.47 1.63 8.35
CA LYS A 35 4.62 0.18 8.22
C LYS A 35 3.47 -0.59 8.89
N ASN A 36 3.02 -0.13 10.05
CA ASN A 36 1.91 -0.72 10.79
C ASN A 36 0.56 -0.54 10.06
N ILE A 37 0.31 0.63 9.48
CA ILE A 37 -0.91 0.92 8.71
C ILE A 37 -0.99 0.07 7.43
N HIS A 38 0.16 -0.17 6.78
CA HIS A 38 0.23 -0.98 5.55
C HIS A 38 0.42 -2.48 5.82
N SER A 39 0.67 -2.88 7.07
CA SER A 39 0.57 -4.27 7.48
C SER A 39 -0.88 -4.58 7.86
N THR A 40 -1.70 -4.87 6.85
CA THR A 40 -2.98 -5.57 7.04
C THR A 40 -2.69 -6.92 7.70
N LYS A 41 -2.70 -6.95 9.04
CA LYS A 41 -2.49 -8.15 9.87
C LYS A 41 -3.69 -9.08 9.75
N ILE A 42 -3.79 -9.78 8.63
CA ILE A 42 -4.56 -11.01 8.57
C ILE A 42 -3.60 -12.11 9.02
N GLU A 43 -4.01 -12.92 10.00
CA GLU A 43 -3.25 -14.10 10.40
C GLU A 43 -3.30 -15.12 9.26
N LEU A 44 -2.18 -15.28 8.54
CA LEU A 44 -2.05 -16.19 7.42
C LEU A 44 -1.08 -17.31 7.80
N THR A 45 -1.51 -18.56 7.58
CA THR A 45 -0.64 -19.73 7.71
C THR A 45 -0.14 -20.14 6.33
N ARG A 46 1.18 -20.30 6.17
CA ARG A 46 1.78 -20.76 4.91
C ARG A 46 1.79 -22.29 4.88
N ILE A 47 1.26 -22.84 3.79
CA ILE A 47 1.25 -24.28 3.52
C ILE A 47 2.07 -24.55 2.26
N SER A 48 2.99 -25.51 2.34
CA SER A 48 3.73 -26.03 1.18
C SER A 48 3.21 -27.43 0.87
N VAL A 49 2.87 -27.68 -0.41
CA VAL A 49 2.31 -28.97 -0.86
C VAL A 49 3.08 -29.44 -2.07
N ASP A 50 3.60 -30.66 -2.00
CA ASP A 50 4.17 -31.33 -3.15
C ASP A 50 3.07 -31.90 -4.03
N MET A 51 3.10 -31.55 -5.32
CA MET A 51 2.08 -31.97 -6.28
C MET A 51 2.71 -32.72 -7.45
N PRO A 52 2.06 -33.80 -7.94
CA PRO A 52 2.48 -34.45 -9.16
C PRO A 52 2.57 -33.46 -10.33
N LYS A 53 3.65 -33.54 -11.12
CA LYS A 53 3.92 -32.61 -12.23
C LYS A 53 2.75 -32.48 -13.22
N ALA A 54 2.07 -33.59 -13.49
CA ALA A 54 0.89 -33.61 -14.36
C ALA A 54 -0.28 -32.80 -13.77
N LEU A 55 -0.51 -32.89 -12.46
CA LEU A 55 -1.57 -32.16 -11.77
C LEU A 55 -1.26 -30.67 -11.72
N PHE A 56 -0.01 -30.31 -11.39
CA PHE A 56 0.44 -28.91 -11.40
C PHE A 56 0.24 -28.26 -12.78
N LYS A 57 0.57 -28.98 -13.87
CA LYS A 57 0.37 -28.47 -15.23
C LYS A 57 -1.11 -28.21 -15.53
N LYS A 58 -1.99 -29.16 -15.19
CA LYS A 58 -3.45 -29.00 -15.39
C LYS A 58 -4.01 -27.82 -14.60
N MET A 59 -3.60 -27.69 -13.34
CA MET A 59 -3.97 -26.54 -12.50
C MET A 59 -3.52 -25.23 -13.14
N LYS A 60 -2.27 -25.14 -13.61
CA LYS A 60 -1.75 -23.92 -14.24
C LYS A 60 -2.49 -23.51 -15.52
N ILE A 61 -2.95 -24.48 -16.31
CA ILE A 61 -3.79 -24.21 -17.50
C ILE A 61 -5.12 -23.60 -17.05
N LYS A 62 -5.83 -24.26 -16.12
CA LYS A 62 -7.12 -23.79 -15.64
C LYS A 62 -7.06 -22.41 -14.99
N VAL A 63 -6.05 -22.17 -14.15
CA VAL A 63 -5.82 -20.87 -13.51
C VAL A 63 -5.56 -19.77 -14.54
N ALA A 64 -4.93 -20.09 -15.68
CA ALA A 64 -4.71 -19.15 -16.77
C ALA A 64 -5.99 -18.88 -17.59
N GLU A 65 -6.81 -19.90 -17.81
CA GLU A 65 -8.12 -19.78 -18.48
C GLU A 65 -9.10 -18.91 -17.67
N ASP A 66 -9.12 -19.09 -16.35
CA ASP A 66 -10.04 -18.38 -15.45
C ASP A 66 -9.49 -17.01 -14.95
N GLU A 67 -8.37 -16.53 -15.51
CA GLU A 67 -7.70 -15.26 -15.15
C GLU A 67 -7.50 -15.04 -13.63
N MET A 68 -7.25 -16.11 -12.87
CA MET A 68 -7.11 -16.06 -11.41
C MET A 68 -5.68 -16.41 -10.95
N THR A 69 -5.41 -16.26 -9.65
CA THR A 69 -4.15 -16.75 -9.08
C THR A 69 -4.28 -18.18 -8.60
N VAL A 70 -3.14 -18.88 -8.47
CA VAL A 70 -3.10 -20.23 -7.87
C VAL A 70 -3.62 -20.22 -6.44
N ARG A 71 -3.37 -19.12 -5.70
CA ARG A 71 -3.87 -18.95 -4.34
C ARG A 71 -5.39 -18.91 -4.33
N ASP A 72 -6.00 -18.08 -5.17
CA ASP A 72 -7.45 -17.90 -5.19
C ASP A 72 -8.15 -19.18 -5.65
N TYR A 73 -7.55 -19.88 -6.62
CA TYR A 73 -8.03 -21.19 -7.05
C TYR A 73 -8.07 -22.21 -5.90
N VAL A 74 -6.99 -22.32 -5.14
CA VAL A 74 -6.92 -23.26 -4.00
C VAL A 74 -7.88 -22.85 -2.89
N LEU A 75 -7.97 -21.56 -2.56
CA LEU A 75 -8.91 -21.06 -1.55
C LEU A 75 -10.36 -21.35 -1.97
N LYS A 76 -10.71 -21.09 -3.23
CA LYS A 76 -12.04 -21.39 -3.78
C LYS A 76 -12.37 -22.88 -3.68
N LEU A 77 -11.43 -23.76 -4.02
CA LEU A 77 -11.63 -25.21 -3.88
C LEU A 77 -11.87 -25.61 -2.42
N ILE A 78 -11.14 -25.03 -1.47
CA ILE A 78 -11.33 -25.29 -0.03
C ILE A 78 -12.70 -24.77 0.43
N GLU A 79 -13.09 -23.56 0.02
CA GLU A 79 -14.40 -22.99 0.35
C GLU A 79 -15.55 -23.81 -0.24
N GLU A 80 -15.43 -24.27 -1.49
CA GLU A 80 -16.43 -25.15 -2.13
C GLU A 80 -16.53 -26.50 -1.43
N ASP A 81 -15.44 -27.02 -0.88
CA ASP A 81 -15.42 -28.27 -0.13
C ASP A 81 -16.01 -28.12 1.27
N LEU A 82 -15.71 -27.02 1.96
CA LEU A 82 -16.21 -26.73 3.32
C LEU A 82 -17.69 -26.30 3.36
N ASN A 83 -18.21 -25.75 2.26
CA ASN A 83 -19.61 -25.31 2.17
C ASN A 83 -20.56 -26.37 1.58
N LYS A 84 -20.08 -27.60 1.38
CA LYS A 84 -20.91 -28.77 1.06
C LYS A 84 -21.57 -29.34 2.31
#